data_AF-J9GI79-F1
#
_entry.id   AF-J9GI79-F1
#
_cell.length_a   1.000
_cell.length_b   1.000
_cell.length_c   1.000
_cell.angle_alpha   90.00
_cell.angle_beta   90.00
_cell.angle_gamma   90.00
#
_symmetry.space_group_name_H-M   'P 1'
#
loop_
_entity.id
_entity.type
_entity.pdbx_description
1 polymer ?
#
loop_
_entity_poly.entity_id
_entity_poly.type
_entity_poly.pdbx_seq_one_letter_code
_entity_poly.pdbx_strand_id
1 'polypeptide(L)'
;MLKDGVCAVIEKDSYPIPPIFTLMAKTGDIEETMMYNTFNMGLGMVVAVDPADVDKAMEAMKAAGDTPYVVGKIVAGEKGVQLV
;
A
#
# COMPACT_ATOMS: atom_id res chain seq x y z
N MET A 1 -12.17 -7.23 1.48
CA MET A 1 -10.87 -7.69 1.99
C MET A 1 -10.77 -7.44 3.50
N LEU A 2 -11.06 -6.23 3.99
CA LEU A 2 -11.12 -5.94 5.43
C LEU A 2 -12.47 -6.33 6.06
N LYS A 3 -12.40 -6.96 7.24
CA LYS A 3 -13.56 -7.25 8.10
C LYS A 3 -13.99 -5.98 8.83
N ASP A 4 -15.19 -5.99 9.40
CA ASP A 4 -15.61 -4.91 10.29
C ASP A 4 -14.80 -4.98 11.60
N GLY A 5 -14.56 -3.83 12.24
CA GLY A 5 -13.77 -3.73 13.47
C GLY A 5 -12.25 -3.71 13.26
N VAL A 6 -11.77 -3.60 12.02
CA VAL A 6 -10.35 -3.44 11.70
C VAL A 6 -10.08 -2.34 10.68
N CYS A 7 -8.95 -1.65 10.83
CA CYS A 7 -8.46 -0.60 9.95
C CYS A 7 -7.11 -1.01 9.33
N ALA A 8 -6.90 -0.72 8.06
CA ALA A 8 -5.59 -0.83 7.43
C ALA A 8 -4.80 0.46 7.60
N VAL A 9 -3.63 0.37 8.23
CA VAL A 9 -2.68 1.48 8.33
C VAL A 9 -1.58 1.24 7.30
N ILE A 10 -1.49 2.12 6.31
CA ILE A 10 -0.54 2.02 5.20
C ILE A 10 0.52 3.10 5.37
N GLU A 11 1.78 2.69 5.46
CA GLU A 11 2.94 3.57 5.61
C GLU A 11 3.41 4.01 4.23
N LYS A 12 3.18 5.28 3.85
CA LYS A 12 3.43 5.75 2.48
C LYS A 12 4.90 5.70 2.07
N ASP A 13 5.81 5.83 3.02
CA ASP A 13 7.26 5.81 2.79
C ASP A 13 7.85 4.38 2.74
N SER A 14 7.02 3.34 2.86
CA SER A 14 7.45 1.94 2.86
C SER A 14 7.75 1.37 1.47
N TYR A 15 7.39 2.09 0.40
CA TYR A 15 7.63 1.69 -0.98
C TYR A 15 7.93 2.90 -1.87
N PRO A 16 8.67 2.73 -2.97
CA PRO A 16 8.98 3.84 -3.87
C PRO A 16 7.75 4.19 -4.71
N ILE A 17 7.38 5.48 -4.73
CA ILE A 17 6.37 6.02 -5.65
C ILE A 17 7.04 6.27 -7.01
N PRO A 18 6.53 5.68 -8.11
CA PRO A 18 7.08 5.94 -9.44
C PRO A 18 7.06 7.45 -9.80
N PRO A 19 8.15 8.01 -10.37
CA PRO A 19 8.29 9.46 -10.59
C PRO A 19 7.17 10.10 -11.42
N ILE A 20 6.50 9.32 -12.27
CA ILE A 20 5.37 9.78 -13.08
C ILE A 20 4.22 10.30 -12.21
N PHE A 21 3.94 9.67 -11.06
CA PHE A 21 2.85 10.13 -10.18
C PHE A 21 3.16 11.46 -9.54
N THR A 22 4.41 11.66 -9.09
CA THR A 22 4.88 12.94 -8.57
C THR A 22 4.81 14.04 -9.63
N LEU A 23 5.17 13.72 -10.88
CA LEU A 23 5.06 14.65 -12.00
C LEU A 23 3.60 15.02 -12.27
N MET A 24 2.69 14.05 -12.35
CA MET A 24 1.27 14.30 -12.58
C MET A 24 0.64 15.15 -11.47
N ALA A 25 0.92 14.83 -10.20
CA ALA A 25 0.42 15.60 -9.07
C ALA A 25 0.86 17.06 -9.15
N LYS A 26 2.15 17.29 -9.43
CA LYS A 26 2.72 18.63 -9.56
C LYS A 26 2.19 19.40 -10.77
N THR A 27 2.08 18.75 -11.92
CA THR A 27 1.63 19.41 -13.16
C THR A 27 0.14 19.71 -13.16
N GLY A 28 -0.66 18.84 -12.54
CA GLY A 28 -2.11 19.01 -12.44
C GLY A 28 -2.59 19.77 -11.21
N ASP A 29 -1.69 20.20 -10.32
CA ASP A 29 -2.02 20.79 -9.01
C ASP A 29 -3.02 19.91 -8.23
N ILE A 30 -2.72 18.62 -8.16
CA ILE A 30 -3.61 17.60 -7.59
C ILE A 30 -3.16 17.29 -6.16
N GLU A 31 -4.10 17.42 -5.22
CA GLU A 31 -3.93 17.01 -3.84
C GLU A 31 -3.52 15.53 -3.71
N GLU A 32 -2.60 15.23 -2.79
CA GLU A 32 -2.07 13.89 -2.59
C GLU A 32 -3.18 12.86 -2.31
N THR A 33 -4.18 13.23 -1.51
CA THR A 33 -5.33 12.38 -1.20
C THR A 33 -6.13 12.00 -2.45
N MET A 34 -6.26 12.91 -3.42
CA MET A 34 -6.92 12.63 -4.70
C MET A 34 -6.07 11.72 -5.59
N MET A 35 -4.74 11.86 -5.54
CA MET A 35 -3.81 10.96 -6.22
C MET A 35 -3.97 9.52 -5.71
N TYR A 36 -4.02 9.30 -4.39
CA TYR A 36 -4.23 7.96 -3.81
C TYR A 36 -5.64 7.40 -4.06
N ASN A 37 -6.66 8.25 -4.17
CA ASN A 37 -8.02 7.81 -4.50
C ASN A 37 -8.18 7.39 -5.98
N THR A 38 -7.32 7.88 -6.86
CA THR A 38 -7.45 7.70 -8.31
C THR A 38 -6.41 6.71 -8.87
N PHE A 39 -5.20 6.76 -8.35
CA PHE A 39 -4.06 5.99 -8.84
C PHE A 39 -3.58 4.99 -7.80
N ASN A 40 -2.93 3.94 -8.27
CA ASN A 40 -2.33 2.92 -7.41
C ASN A 40 -1.05 3.39 -6.69
N MET A 41 -0.49 4.54 -7.10
CA MET A 41 0.72 5.15 -6.55
C MET A 41 1.96 4.25 -6.55
N GLY A 42 1.97 3.16 -7.33
CA GLY A 42 3.07 2.21 -7.42
C GLY A 42 2.75 0.78 -6.96
N LEU A 43 1.65 0.56 -6.24
CA LEU A 43 1.26 -0.77 -5.74
C LEU A 43 0.14 -1.36 -6.58
N GLY A 44 0.47 -2.30 -7.48
CA GLY A 44 -0.53 -2.95 -8.33
C GLY A 44 -1.42 -3.96 -7.60
N MET A 45 -0.95 -4.52 -6.49
CA MET A 45 -1.64 -5.55 -5.71
C MET A 45 -1.26 -5.45 -4.23
N VAL A 46 -2.22 -5.72 -3.35
CA VAL A 46 -2.02 -5.77 -1.90
C VAL A 46 -2.56 -7.09 -1.37
N VAL A 47 -1.80 -7.73 -0.48
CA VAL A 47 -2.16 -9.00 0.16
C VAL A 47 -2.03 -8.86 1.67
N ALA A 48 -3.07 -9.25 2.41
CA ALA A 48 -3.02 -9.33 3.86
C ALA A 48 -2.64 -10.75 4.28
N VAL A 49 -1.57 -10.87 5.08
CA VAL A 49 -1.05 -12.14 5.61
C VAL A 49 -0.92 -12.07 7.12
N ASP A 50 -0.80 -13.23 7.77
CA ASP A 50 -0.43 -13.29 9.17
C ASP A 50 0.99 -12.74 9.37
N PRO A 51 1.28 -11.99 10.45
CA PRO A 51 2.63 -11.51 10.74
C PRO A 51 3.71 -12.59 10.70
N ALA A 52 3.38 -13.85 11.06
CA ALA A 52 4.32 -14.97 11.01
C ALA A 52 4.66 -15.43 9.59
N ASP A 53 3.83 -15.09 8.60
CA ASP A 53 3.98 -15.53 7.20
C ASP A 53 4.61 -14.43 6.30
N VAL A 54 4.89 -13.24 6.82
CA VAL A 54 5.40 -12.10 6.04
C VAL A 54 6.65 -12.47 5.26
N ASP A 55 7.68 -12.99 5.92
CA ASP A 55 8.95 -13.35 5.26
C ASP A 55 8.74 -14.41 4.18
N LYS A 56 7.93 -15.43 4.48
CA LYS A 56 7.61 -16.49 3.52
C LYS A 56 6.88 -15.96 2.30
N ALA A 57 5.94 -15.04 2.47
CA ALA A 57 5.21 -14.41 1.38
C ALA A 57 6.14 -13.53 0.53
N MET A 58 7.01 -12.74 1.17
CA MET A 58 8.00 -11.90 0.49
C MET A 58 8.94 -12.75 -0.37
N GLU A 59 9.47 -13.85 0.15
CA GLU A 59 10.36 -14.73 -0.61
C GLU A 59 9.62 -15.42 -1.76
N ALA A 60 8.37 -15.85 -1.56
CA ALA A 60 7.58 -16.44 -2.63
C ALA A 60 7.30 -15.45 -3.78
N MET A 61 6.99 -14.20 -3.47
CA MET A 61 6.77 -13.14 -4.47
C MET A 61 8.07 -12.78 -5.22
N LYS A 62 9.20 -12.68 -4.50
CA LYS A 62 10.52 -12.49 -5.15
C LYS A 62 10.85 -13.65 -6.09
N ALA A 63 10.59 -14.89 -5.67
CA ALA A 63 10.82 -16.08 -6.50
C ALA A 63 9.92 -16.12 -7.75
N ALA A 64 8.74 -15.50 -7.69
CA ALA A 64 7.85 -15.33 -8.85
C ALA A 64 8.32 -14.21 -9.81
N GLY A 65 9.33 -13.42 -9.43
CA GLY A 65 9.88 -12.32 -10.24
C GLY A 65 9.33 -10.95 -9.89
N ASP A 66 8.53 -10.83 -8.83
CA ASP A 66 7.99 -9.56 -8.36
C ASP A 66 8.90 -8.88 -7.33
N THR A 67 8.70 -7.58 -7.10
CA THR A 67 9.36 -6.82 -6.03
C THR A 67 8.33 -6.47 -4.96
N PRO A 68 8.18 -7.29 -3.90
CA PRO A 68 7.19 -7.04 -2.86
C PRO A 68 7.72 -6.04 -1.81
N TYR A 69 6.78 -5.39 -1.12
CA TYR A 69 7.04 -4.44 -0.03
C TYR A 69 6.12 -4.76 1.15
N VAL A 70 6.64 -4.59 2.37
CA VAL A 70 5.80 -4.58 3.57
C VAL A 70 5.26 -3.16 3.73
N VAL A 71 3.98 -2.97 3.43
CA VAL A 71 3.40 -1.62 3.25
C VAL A 71 2.65 -1.08 4.46
N GLY A 72 2.57 -1.85 5.54
CA GLY A 72 1.84 -1.47 6.75
C GLY A 72 1.23 -2.66 7.46
N LYS A 73 0.14 -2.42 8.19
CA LYS A 73 -0.47 -3.41 9.08
C LYS A 73 -1.96 -3.18 9.27
N ILE A 74 -2.64 -4.22 9.74
CA ILE A 74 -4.03 -4.15 10.16
C ILE A 74 -4.09 -3.95 11.67
N VAL A 75 -4.91 -3.00 12.12
CA VAL A 75 -5.13 -2.69 13.54
C VAL A 75 -6.62 -2.78 13.88
N ALA A 76 -6.96 -2.97 15.15
CA ALA A 76 -8.34 -2.86 15.60
C ALA A 76 -8.83 -1.41 15.48
N GLY A 77 -10.06 -1.20 14.99
CA GLY A 77 -10.61 0.14 14.80
C GLY A 77 -11.85 0.16 13.91
N GLU A 78 -12.30 1.37 13.55
CA GLU A 78 -13.35 1.50 12.56
C GLU A 78 -12.87 0.99 11.20
N LYS A 79 -13.79 0.38 10.44
CA LYS A 79 -13.47 -0.15 9.12
C LYS A 79 -13.03 0.98 8.20
N GLY A 80 -11.78 0.94 7.78
CA GLY A 80 -11.23 1.97 6.92
C GLY A 80 -9.78 1.73 6.53
N VAL A 81 -9.23 2.74 5.86
CA VAL A 81 -7.83 2.82 5.49
C VAL A 81 -7.31 4.16 6.00
N GLN A 82 -6.17 4.12 6.67
CA GLN A 82 -5.43 5.29 7.10
C GLN A 82 -4.07 5.28 6.39
N LEU A 83 -3.80 6.35 5.65
CA LEU A 83 -2.48 6.60 5.08
C LEU A 83 -1.65 7.38 6.12
N VAL A 84 -0.49 6.86 6.48
CA VAL A 84 0.46 7.48 7.43
C VAL A 84 1.81 7.73 6.79
#